data_AF-A0A2W5HKT5-F1
#
_entry.id   AF-A0A2W5HKT5-F1
#
_cell.length_a   1.000
_cell.length_b   1.000
_cell.length_c   1.000
_cell.angle_alpha   90.00
_cell.angle_beta   90.00
_cell.angle_gamma   90.00
#
_symmetry.space_group_name_H-M   'P 1'
#
loop_
_entity.id
_entity.type
_entity.pdbx_description
1 polymer ?
#
loop_
_entity_poly.entity_id
_entity_poly.type
_entity_poly.pdbx_seq_one_letter_code
_entity_poly.pdbx_strand_id
1 'polypeptide(L)' 'MSYDYIRNYYGIEITVNRLVRHTVTARYGKIKPEGREHRHYVKVHFQGDKHYSNCHPAELEFVAYDE' A
#
# COMPACT_ATOMS: atom_id res chain seq x y z
N MET A 1 10.68 10.87 -1.57
CA MET A 1 10.12 9.62 -2.15
C MET A 1 8.68 9.45 -1.68
N SER A 2 7.87 8.64 -2.37
CA SER A 2 6.52 8.32 -1.90
C SER A 2 6.64 7.52 -0.58
N TYR A 3 5.91 7.90 0.47
CA TYR A 3 5.86 7.18 1.76
C TYR A 3 7.14 7.17 2.61
N ASP A 4 7.99 8.21 2.54
CA ASP A 4 9.18 8.32 3.42
C ASP A 4 8.83 8.26 4.91
N TYR A 5 7.68 8.84 5.30
CA TYR A 5 7.22 8.75 6.69
C TYR A 5 7.03 7.29 7.11
N ILE A 6 6.39 6.48 6.26
CA ILE A 6 6.08 5.08 6.57
C ILE A 6 7.36 4.26 6.68
N ARG A 7 8.33 4.50 5.80
CA ARG A 7 9.65 3.87 5.89
C ARG A 7 10.35 4.23 7.20
N ASN A 8 10.37 5.50 7.57
CA ASN A 8 11.08 5.96 8.77
C ASN A 8 10.38 5.53 10.07
N TYR A 9 9.05 5.50 10.10
CA TYR A 9 8.26 5.23 11.31
C TYR A 9 7.97 3.74 11.51
N TYR A 10 7.60 3.02 10.44
CA TYR A 10 7.26 1.59 10.51
C TYR A 10 8.40 0.67 10.05
N GLY A 11 9.45 1.20 9.42
CA GLY A 11 10.52 0.39 8.82
C GLY A 11 10.10 -0.35 7.56
N ILE A 12 8.95 -0.01 6.97
CA ILE A 12 8.36 -0.73 5.83
C ILE A 12 8.68 0.03 4.53
N GLU A 13 9.29 -0.66 3.56
CA GLU A 13 9.58 -0.09 2.25
C GLU A 13 8.35 -0.18 1.32
N ILE A 14 7.76 0.96 0.99
CA ILE A 14 6.60 1.05 0.11
C ILE A 14 7.04 1.35 -1.33
N THR A 15 6.85 0.39 -2.24
CA THR A 15 7.11 0.59 -3.68
C THR A 15 5.80 0.86 -4.43
N VAL A 16 5.73 1.98 -5.16
CA VAL A 16 4.58 2.31 -6.01
C VAL A 16 4.40 1.26 -7.12
N ASN A 17 3.14 0.97 -7.49
CA ASN A 17 2.70 -0.05 -8.45
C ASN A 17 2.99 -1.51 -8.06
N ARG A 18 3.58 -1.76 -6.88
CA ARG A 18 3.76 -3.11 -6.38
C ARG A 18 2.43 -3.74 -5.96
N LEU A 19 2.29 -5.03 -6.22
CA LEU A 19 1.14 -5.83 -5.79
C LEU A 19 1.24 -6.11 -4.30
N VAL A 20 0.13 -5.90 -3.60
CA VAL A 20 -0.02 -6.15 -2.17
C VAL A 20 -1.30 -6.91 -1.90
N ARG A 21 -1.30 -7.67 -0.81
CA ARG A 21 -2.47 -8.31 -0.24
C ARG A 21 -2.81 -7.61 1.08
N HIS A 22 -4.06 -7.22 1.24
CA HIS A 22 -4.54 -6.69 2.51
C HIS A 22 -4.84 -7.86 3.45
N THR A 23 -4.18 -7.90 4.60
CA THR A 23 -4.28 -9.05 5.52
C THR A 23 -5.64 -9.14 6.21
N VAL A 24 -6.29 -8.00 6.47
CA VAL A 24 -7.60 -7.95 7.16
C VAL A 24 -8.76 -8.35 6.24
N THR A 25 -8.73 -7.96 4.97
CA THR A 25 -9.83 -8.21 4.02
C THR A 25 -9.50 -9.30 3.00
N ALA A 26 -8.28 -9.83 3.03
CA ALA A 26 -7.73 -10.78 2.05
C ALA A 26 -7.78 -10.30 0.58
N ARG A 27 -7.96 -8.98 0.35
CA ARG A 27 -8.07 -8.40 -0.99
C ARG A 27 -6.71 -8.08 -1.59
N TYR A 28 -6.57 -8.24 -2.90
CA TYR A 28 -5.37 -7.86 -3.63
C TYR A 28 -5.51 -6.49 -4.28
N GLY A 29 -4.44 -5.71 -4.27
CA GLY A 29 -4.40 -4.38 -4.83
C GLY A 29 -3.00 -3.92 -5.21
N LYS A 30 -2.92 -2.79 -5.91
CA LYS A 30 -1.63 -2.18 -6.27
C LYS A 30 -1.44 -0.87 -5.50
N ILE A 31 -0.23 -0.67 -5.00
CA ILE A 31 0.14 0.58 -4.34
C ILE A 31 0.12 1.72 -5.37
N LYS A 32 -0.44 2.86 -4.96
CA LYS A 32 -0.48 4.09 -5.75
C LYS A 32 0.38 5.17 -5.10
N PRO A 33 0.80 6.20 -5.87
CA PRO A 33 1.55 7.31 -5.32
C PRO A 33 0.85 7.92 -4.11
N GLU A 34 1.64 8.36 -3.14
CA GLU A 34 1.18 9.07 -1.95
C GLU A 34 0.33 10.30 -2.36
N GLY A 35 -0.79 10.49 -1.68
CA GLY A 35 -1.62 11.69 -1.83
C GLY A 35 -1.04 12.88 -1.05
N ARG A 36 -1.58 14.08 -1.27
CA ARG A 36 -1.21 15.25 -0.46
C ARG A 36 -1.69 15.14 1.00
N GLU A 37 -2.71 14.34 1.23
CA GLU A 37 -3.39 14.10 2.51
C GLU A 37 -3.16 12.65 2.98
N HIS A 38 -3.26 12.41 4.28
CA HIS A 38 -3.16 11.07 4.88
C HIS A 38 -1.82 10.34 4.65
N ARG A 39 -0.67 11.06 4.80
CA ARG A 39 0.69 10.52 4.61
C ARG A 39 1.09 9.35 5.53
N HIS A 40 0.27 9.05 6.53
CA HIS A 40 0.44 7.91 7.45
C HIS A 40 -0.14 6.61 6.89
N TYR A 41 -0.91 6.68 5.80
CA TYR A 41 -1.56 5.54 5.17
C TYR A 41 -0.99 5.28 3.77
N VAL A 42 -1.02 4.02 3.36
CA VAL A 42 -0.65 3.60 2.01
C VAL A 42 -1.90 3.61 1.13
N LYS A 43 -1.84 4.35 0.02
CA LYS A 43 -2.90 4.37 -0.98
C LYS A 43 -2.83 3.11 -1.83
N VAL A 44 -3.89 2.30 -1.81
CA VAL A 44 -3.99 1.05 -2.56
C VAL A 44 -5.22 1.08 -3.46
N HIS A 45 -5.04 0.63 -4.70
CA HIS A 45 -6.15 0.36 -5.61
C HIS A 45 -6.45 -1.14 -5.60
N PHE A 46 -7.52 -1.54 -4.93
CA PHE A 46 -7.95 -2.94 -4.89
C PHE A 46 -8.58 -3.37 -6.20
N GLN A 47 -8.40 -4.65 -6.54
CA GLN A 47 -9.05 -5.23 -7.70
C GLN A 47 -10.58 -5.20 -7.52
N GLY A 48 -11.28 -4.73 -8.56
CA GLY A 48 -12.74 -4.56 -8.56
C GLY A 48 -13.24 -3.25 -7.97
N ASP A 49 -12.39 -2.43 -7.33
CA ASP A 49 -12.83 -1.15 -6.77
C ASP A 49 -12.74 -0.01 -7.78
N LYS A 50 -13.77 0.85 -7.75
CA LYS A 50 -13.79 2.12 -8.48
C LYS A 50 -12.89 3.19 -7.85
N HIS A 51 -12.63 3.08 -6.55
CA HIS A 51 -11.92 4.08 -5.76
C HIS A 51 -10.65 3.52 -5.12
N TYR A 52 -9.77 4.43 -4.73
CA TYR A 52 -8.59 4.10 -3.93
C TYR A 52 -8.97 4.01 -2.46
N SER A 53 -8.34 3.08 -1.76
CA SER A 53 -8.45 2.94 -0.31
C SER A 53 -7.15 3.35 0.35
N ASN A 54 -7.24 3.93 1.53
CA ASN A 54 -6.11 4.20 2.40
C ASN A 54 -5.99 3.03 3.38
N CYS A 55 -4.88 2.32 3.35
CA CYS A 55 -4.62 1.15 4.18
C CYS A 55 -3.51 1.45 5.17
N HIS A 56 -3.59 0.87 6.37
CA HIS A 56 -2.48 0.97 7.30
C HIS A 56 -1.29 0.15 6.75
N PRO A 57 -0.04 0.65 6.83
CA PRO A 57 1.10 -0.04 6.24
C PRO A 57 1.33 -1.44 6.84
N ALA A 58 1.02 -1.66 8.12
CA ALA A 58 1.11 -2.98 8.76
C ALA A 58 0.01 -3.98 8.32
N GLU A 59 -1.03 -3.52 7.62
CA GLU A 59 -2.10 -4.38 7.09
C GLU A 59 -1.80 -4.86 5.66
N LEU A 60 -0.65 -4.50 5.10
CA LEU A 60 -0.26 -4.84 3.74
C LEU A 60 0.87 -5.85 3.73
N GLU A 61 0.61 -6.99 3.09
CA GLU A 61 1.60 -8.02 2.78
C GLU A 61 2.07 -7.84 1.34
N PHE A 62 3.39 -7.75 1.14
CA PHE A 62 3.98 -7.63 -0.19
C PHE A 62 4.03 -9.00 -0.84
N VAL A 63 3.25 -9.18 -1.90
CA VAL A 63 3.31 -10.39 -2.70
C VAL A 63 4.64 -10.35 -3.46
N ALA A 64 5.53 -11.29 -3.16
CA ALA A 64 6.73 -11.49 -3.98
C ALA A 64 6.25 -11.87 -5.39
N TYR A 65 6.73 -11.14 -6.40
CA TYR A 65 6.65 -11.64 -7.76
C TYR A 65 7.64 -12.81 -7.80
N ASP A 66 7.12 -14.03 -7.86
CA ASP A 66 7.88 -15.13 -8.46
C ASP A 66 8.13 -14.69 -9.91
N GLU A 67 9.39 -14.71 -10.31
CA GLU A 67 9.96 -14.16 -11.55
C GLU A 67 9.28 -14.69 -12.83
#